data_AF-A0A0U1M613-F1
#
_entry.id   AF-A0A0U1M613-F1
#
_cell.length_a   1.000
_cell.length_b   1.000
_cell.length_c   1.000
_cell.angle_alpha   90.00
_cell.angle_beta   90.00
_cell.angle_gamma   90.00
#
_symmetry.space_group_name_H-M   'P 1'
#
loop_
_entity.id
_entity.type
_entity.pdbx_description
1 polymer ?
#
loop_
_entity_poly.entity_id
_entity_poly.type
_entity_poly.pdbx_seq_one_letter_code
_entity_poly.pdbx_strand_id
1 'polypeptide(L)'
;MAEVMAGRKSPSVQTQEVQGIWANKRLLGVDTMTDREIVKKILKKVKQTSFMVQRDKNRVGNDEGHSFLNDMESLKNRFTKMEADHNRELRRHAEELQKHTREFHEEKKKLQASDEQTIKVRASELEWLNDSYDHTARLERNEIVHRADIQIDLKALKYLEITNPNRFKSACKGFEYLHSLSWENRAGIENFPQDVAEIAVIRGNMTTLTRWKTPDADSTVTAIVSLCDTIVKKQLESHNGGNAYMYAAMKADCNNVKEHYQKACKVFC
;
A
#
# COMPACT_ATOMS: atom_id res chain seq x y z
N MET A 1 53.18 -44.70 -13.44
CA MET A 1 53.49 -45.05 -12.03
C MET A 1 52.17 -45.38 -11.37
N ALA A 2 51.72 -46.61 -11.55
CA ALA A 2 52.02 -47.79 -10.73
C ALA A 2 50.89 -47.91 -9.67
N GLU A 3 49.90 -48.78 -9.89
CA GLU A 3 49.88 -50.20 -9.47
C GLU A 3 49.89 -50.31 -7.93
N VAL A 4 48.92 -50.96 -7.27
CA VAL A 4 48.83 -52.42 -7.10
C VAL A 4 47.66 -52.67 -6.13
N MET A 5 46.62 -53.41 -6.55
CA MET A 5 46.28 -54.80 -6.15
C MET A 5 45.54 -54.93 -4.80
N ALA A 6 44.71 -55.92 -4.48
CA ALA A 6 44.18 -57.17 -5.05
C ALA A 6 42.98 -57.53 -4.13
N GLY A 7 42.07 -58.48 -4.37
CA GLY A 7 41.93 -59.59 -5.31
C GLY A 7 40.50 -60.16 -5.16
N ARG A 8 39.91 -60.74 -6.22
CA ARG A 8 39.89 -62.19 -6.54
C ARG A 8 39.26 -63.02 -5.40
N LYS A 9 38.19 -63.82 -5.56
CA LYS A 9 37.78 -64.70 -6.67
C LYS A 9 36.33 -65.20 -6.48
N SER A 10 35.59 -65.34 -7.57
CA SER A 10 34.46 -66.28 -7.73
C SER A 10 34.97 -67.71 -7.92
N PRO A 11 34.14 -68.75 -7.72
CA PRO A 11 33.60 -69.55 -8.85
C PRO A 11 32.14 -70.03 -8.62
N SER A 12 31.19 -69.88 -9.56
CA SER A 12 30.82 -70.84 -10.65
C SER A 12 30.64 -72.30 -10.17
N VAL A 13 29.40 -72.80 -10.00
CA VAL A 13 28.54 -73.48 -10.99
C VAL A 13 28.90 -74.97 -11.22
N GLN A 14 27.92 -75.83 -10.85
CA GLN A 14 27.49 -77.13 -11.41
C GLN A 14 28.31 -78.43 -11.24
N THR A 15 27.56 -79.44 -10.75
CA THR A 15 27.50 -80.88 -11.12
C THR A 15 28.75 -81.75 -11.07
N GLN A 16 28.71 -82.83 -10.27
CA GLN A 16 28.62 -84.22 -10.78
C GLN A 16 28.65 -85.27 -9.64
N GLU A 17 27.93 -86.37 -9.89
CA GLU A 17 28.25 -87.79 -9.58
C GLU A 17 28.37 -88.22 -8.10
N VAL A 18 27.44 -89.01 -7.56
CA VAL A 18 27.22 -90.46 -7.76
C VAL A 18 28.46 -91.32 -7.48
N GLN A 19 28.53 -91.88 -6.26
CA GLN A 19 29.05 -93.21 -5.89
C GLN A 19 28.93 -93.27 -4.35
N GLY A 20 28.02 -94.05 -3.77
CA GLY A 20 28.12 -95.49 -3.67
C GLY A 20 28.79 -95.85 -2.34
N ILE A 21 28.05 -96.43 -1.39
CA ILE A 21 28.46 -97.54 -0.52
C ILE A 21 27.29 -97.92 0.38
N TRP A 22 26.97 -99.19 0.29
CA TRP A 22 26.05 -99.96 1.09
C TRP A 22 26.48 -100.09 2.56
N ALA A 23 25.48 -100.35 3.40
CA ALA A 23 25.54 -100.90 4.77
C ALA A 23 26.12 -99.97 5.85
N ASN A 24 25.51 -99.79 7.02
CA ASN A 24 24.83 -100.79 7.84
C ASN A 24 23.91 -100.09 8.86
N LYS A 25 22.67 -100.57 8.91
CA LYS A 25 21.74 -100.72 10.04
C LYS A 25 21.59 -99.62 11.11
N ARG A 26 20.30 -99.23 11.18
CA ARG A 26 19.46 -98.93 12.36
C ARG A 26 19.74 -97.62 13.08
N LEU A 27 18.82 -96.67 12.88
CA LEU A 27 17.91 -96.21 13.94
C LEU A 27 16.87 -95.25 13.34
N LEU A 28 15.64 -95.36 13.85
CA LEU A 28 14.47 -94.48 13.63
C LEU A 28 13.63 -94.79 12.38
N GLY A 29 12.41 -95.25 12.67
CA GLY A 29 11.41 -95.63 11.68
C GLY A 29 10.98 -94.46 10.80
N VAL A 30 10.88 -94.74 9.50
CA VAL A 30 10.21 -93.89 8.53
C VAL A 30 9.40 -94.83 7.63
N ASP A 31 8.09 -94.66 7.68
CA ASP A 31 7.12 -95.35 6.85
C ASP A 31 7.49 -95.24 5.37
N THR A 32 7.68 -96.39 4.72
CA THR A 32 7.76 -96.47 3.26
C THR A 32 6.38 -96.19 2.69
N MET A 33 6.13 -94.94 2.29
CA MET A 33 4.93 -94.57 1.53
C MET A 33 4.84 -95.45 0.28
N THR A 34 3.73 -96.16 0.11
CA THR A 34 3.52 -97.04 -1.05
C THR A 34 3.39 -96.20 -2.33
N ASP A 35 3.73 -96.78 -3.50
CA ASP A 35 3.65 -96.09 -4.81
C ASP A 35 2.29 -95.40 -5.06
N ARG A 36 1.22 -95.92 -4.46
CA ARG A 36 -0.13 -95.34 -4.47
C ARG A 36 -0.20 -93.95 -3.83
N GLU A 37 0.58 -93.69 -2.80
CA GLU A 37 0.60 -92.41 -2.09
C GLU A 37 1.45 -91.37 -2.81
N ILE A 38 2.51 -91.80 -3.52
CA ILE A 38 3.28 -90.94 -4.41
C ILE A 38 2.40 -90.48 -5.57
N VAL A 39 1.67 -91.41 -6.21
CA VAL A 39 0.72 -91.09 -7.29
C VAL A 39 -0.40 -90.16 -6.81
N LYS A 40 -0.94 -90.35 -5.60
CA LYS A 40 -1.92 -89.42 -5.00
C LYS A 40 -1.34 -88.02 -4.76
N LYS A 41 -0.09 -87.92 -4.29
CA LYS A 41 0.59 -86.62 -4.11
C LYS A 41 0.84 -85.91 -5.44
N ILE A 42 1.22 -86.64 -6.49
CA ILE A 42 1.42 -86.07 -7.83
C ILE A 42 0.08 -85.60 -8.42
N LEU A 43 -0.98 -86.43 -8.35
CA LEU A 43 -2.32 -86.04 -8.80
C LEU A 43 -2.89 -84.84 -8.02
N LYS A 44 -2.60 -84.73 -6.72
CA LYS A 44 -2.98 -83.57 -5.91
C LYS A 44 -2.24 -82.31 -6.35
N LYS A 45 -0.94 -82.41 -6.63
CA LYS A 45 -0.13 -81.31 -7.18
C LYS A 45 -0.61 -80.88 -8.57
N VAL A 46 -0.90 -81.83 -9.47
CA VAL A 46 -1.40 -81.56 -10.83
C VAL A 46 -2.80 -80.93 -10.80
N LYS A 47 -3.69 -81.38 -9.90
CA LYS A 47 -5.00 -80.73 -9.70
C LYS A 47 -4.86 -79.33 -9.10
N GLN A 48 -3.92 -79.10 -8.19
CA GLN A 48 -3.65 -77.77 -7.65
C GLN A 48 -3.07 -76.81 -8.70
N THR A 49 -2.13 -77.25 -9.54
CA THR A 49 -1.62 -76.43 -10.65
C THR A 49 -2.68 -76.21 -11.73
N SER A 50 -3.51 -77.21 -12.04
CA SER A 50 -4.67 -77.03 -12.95
C SER A 50 -5.68 -76.02 -12.41
N PHE A 51 -5.91 -75.99 -11.09
CA PHE A 51 -6.83 -75.03 -10.46
C PHE A 51 -6.25 -73.61 -10.39
N MET A 52 -4.93 -73.47 -10.21
CA MET A 52 -4.24 -72.18 -10.28
C MET A 52 -4.18 -71.62 -11.70
N VAL A 53 -3.87 -72.46 -12.69
CA VAL A 53 -3.82 -72.05 -14.12
C VAL A 53 -5.21 -71.71 -14.68
N GLN A 54 -6.29 -72.32 -14.14
CA GLN A 54 -7.67 -71.91 -14.47
C GLN A 54 -8.13 -70.65 -13.73
N ARG A 55 -7.59 -70.36 -12.53
CA ARG A 55 -7.86 -69.10 -11.84
C ARG A 55 -7.21 -67.89 -12.52
N ASP A 56 -6.01 -68.06 -13.09
CA ASP A 56 -5.31 -66.97 -13.79
C ASP A 56 -5.85 -66.70 -15.20
N LYS A 57 -6.51 -67.65 -15.86
CA LYS A 57 -7.11 -67.44 -17.18
C LYS A 57 -8.46 -66.70 -17.16
N ASN A 58 -9.12 -66.64 -16.00
CA ASN A 58 -10.43 -65.99 -15.85
C ASN A 58 -10.39 -64.67 -15.08
N ARG A 59 -9.21 -64.20 -14.64
CA ARG A 59 -9.07 -62.86 -14.05
C ARG A 59 -8.54 -61.86 -15.09
N VAL A 60 -9.27 -61.70 -16.18
CA VAL A 60 -9.25 -60.44 -16.95
C VAL A 60 -10.21 -59.51 -16.22
N GLY A 61 -9.75 -58.93 -15.12
CA GLY A 61 -10.60 -58.19 -14.21
C GLY A 61 -9.93 -56.92 -13.77
N ASN A 62 -10.09 -55.87 -14.57
CA ASN A 62 -10.26 -54.44 -14.24
C ASN A 62 -9.50 -53.83 -13.02
N ASP A 63 -8.41 -54.42 -12.54
CA ASP A 63 -7.63 -53.91 -11.41
C ASP A 63 -7.06 -52.50 -11.77
N GLU A 64 -6.71 -52.28 -13.04
CA GLU A 64 -6.33 -50.97 -13.58
C GLU A 64 -7.50 -49.96 -13.64
N GLY A 65 -8.71 -50.42 -13.98
CA GLY A 65 -9.90 -49.58 -14.00
C GLY A 65 -10.39 -49.17 -12.60
N HIS A 66 -10.22 -50.04 -11.60
CA HIS A 66 -10.46 -49.68 -10.20
C HIS A 66 -9.42 -48.68 -9.66
N SER A 67 -8.15 -48.83 -10.03
CA SER A 67 -7.12 -47.82 -9.72
C SER A 67 -7.46 -46.47 -10.36
N PHE A 68 -7.86 -46.47 -11.64
CA PHE A 68 -8.27 -45.27 -12.36
C PHE A 68 -9.48 -44.57 -11.73
N LEU A 69 -10.49 -45.33 -11.28
CA LEU A 69 -11.65 -44.78 -10.58
C LEU A 69 -11.27 -44.15 -9.22
N ASN A 70 -10.36 -44.79 -8.47
CA ASN A 70 -9.84 -44.24 -7.22
C ASN A 70 -9.02 -42.95 -7.46
N ASP A 71 -8.21 -42.92 -8.53
CA ASP A 71 -7.44 -41.73 -8.91
C ASP A 71 -8.36 -40.59 -9.35
N MET A 72 -9.44 -40.89 -10.09
CA MET A 72 -10.47 -39.93 -10.45
C MET A 72 -11.23 -39.38 -9.23
N GLU A 73 -11.56 -40.23 -8.26
CA GLU A 73 -12.21 -39.80 -7.02
C GLU A 73 -11.27 -38.90 -6.18
N SER A 74 -9.99 -39.28 -6.08
CA SER A 74 -8.95 -38.47 -5.44
C SER A 74 -8.79 -37.11 -6.13
N LEU A 75 -8.76 -37.07 -7.47
CA LEU A 75 -8.67 -35.84 -8.24
C LEU A 75 -9.90 -34.95 -8.06
N LYS A 76 -11.11 -35.55 -8.09
CA LYS A 76 -12.37 -34.85 -7.81
C LYS A 76 -12.36 -34.24 -6.41
N ASN A 77 -11.92 -34.98 -5.41
CA ASN A 77 -11.81 -34.50 -4.03
C ASN A 77 -10.77 -33.37 -3.88
N ARG A 78 -9.69 -33.40 -4.66
CA ARG A 78 -8.71 -32.31 -4.71
C ARG A 78 -9.29 -31.06 -5.36
N PHE A 79 -10.05 -31.19 -6.45
CA PHE A 79 -10.71 -30.06 -7.11
C PHE A 79 -11.77 -29.43 -6.20
N THR A 80 -12.63 -30.23 -5.57
CA THR A 80 -13.65 -29.70 -4.65
C THR A 80 -13.02 -29.01 -3.45
N LYS A 81 -11.92 -29.54 -2.92
CA LYS A 81 -11.15 -28.89 -1.86
C LYS A 81 -10.53 -27.57 -2.32
N MET A 82 -9.90 -27.56 -3.49
CA MET A 82 -9.29 -26.36 -4.07
C MET A 82 -10.34 -25.27 -4.31
N GLU A 83 -11.50 -25.63 -4.86
CA GLU A 83 -12.62 -24.71 -5.08
C GLU A 83 -13.16 -24.17 -3.75
N ALA A 84 -13.29 -25.02 -2.72
CA ALA A 84 -13.71 -24.61 -1.39
C ALA A 84 -12.68 -23.71 -0.67
N ASP A 85 -11.39 -23.93 -0.89
CA ASP A 85 -10.33 -23.10 -0.34
C ASP A 85 -10.25 -21.75 -1.09
N HIS A 86 -10.34 -21.76 -2.42
CA HIS A 86 -10.38 -20.55 -3.24
C HIS A 86 -11.62 -19.70 -2.92
N ASN A 87 -12.80 -20.30 -2.78
CA ASN A 87 -14.01 -19.59 -2.38
C ASN A 87 -13.89 -18.99 -0.97
N ARG A 88 -13.17 -19.65 -0.04
CA ARG A 88 -12.89 -19.08 1.29
C ARG A 88 -11.94 -17.90 1.21
N GLU A 89 -10.92 -17.97 0.36
CA GLU A 89 -9.96 -16.88 0.15
C GLU A 89 -10.62 -15.68 -0.53
N LEU A 90 -11.46 -15.89 -1.55
CA LEU A 90 -12.26 -14.84 -2.18
C LEU A 90 -13.18 -14.15 -1.18
N ARG A 91 -13.83 -14.90 -0.29
CA ARG A 91 -14.66 -14.32 0.78
C ARG A 91 -13.85 -13.47 1.74
N ARG A 92 -12.67 -13.95 2.17
CA ARG A 92 -11.77 -13.17 3.03
C ARG A 92 -11.33 -11.88 2.37
N HIS A 93 -10.90 -11.92 1.11
CA HIS A 93 -10.53 -10.71 0.38
C HIS A 93 -11.70 -9.76 0.17
N ALA A 94 -12.91 -10.27 -0.08
CA ALA A 94 -14.10 -9.43 -0.16
C ALA A 94 -14.40 -8.73 1.18
N GLU A 95 -14.26 -9.43 2.31
CA GLU A 95 -14.41 -8.87 3.65
C GLU A 95 -13.33 -7.82 3.96
N GLU A 96 -12.07 -8.10 3.63
CA GLU A 96 -10.94 -7.17 3.77
C GLU A 96 -11.14 -5.90 2.94
N LEU A 97 -11.54 -6.05 1.67
CA LEU A 97 -11.82 -4.93 0.78
C LEU A 97 -12.98 -4.08 1.31
N GLN A 98 -14.03 -4.72 1.81
CA GLN A 98 -15.17 -4.03 2.41
C GLN A 98 -14.74 -3.26 3.66
N LYS A 99 -13.89 -3.85 4.50
CA LYS A 99 -13.34 -3.19 5.70
C LYS A 99 -12.51 -1.97 5.32
N HIS A 100 -11.56 -2.11 4.40
CA HIS A 100 -10.74 -0.99 3.93
C HIS A 100 -11.56 0.12 3.29
N THR A 101 -12.62 -0.23 2.53
CA THR A 101 -13.52 0.76 1.94
C THR A 101 -14.24 1.57 3.02
N ARG A 102 -14.67 0.92 4.12
CA ARG A 102 -15.30 1.61 5.26
C ARG A 102 -14.31 2.51 5.98
N GLU A 103 -13.11 2.00 6.28
CA GLU A 103 -12.04 2.76 6.93
C GLU A 103 -11.67 4.01 6.12
N PHE A 104 -11.47 3.85 4.80
CA PHE A 104 -11.18 4.98 3.90
C PHE A 104 -12.31 6.02 3.90
N HIS A 105 -13.57 5.57 3.92
CA HIS A 105 -14.71 6.49 3.96
C HIS A 105 -14.82 7.23 5.30
N GLU A 106 -14.54 6.56 6.41
CA GLU A 106 -14.49 7.19 7.74
C GLU A 106 -13.34 8.19 7.85
N GLU A 107 -12.16 7.85 7.36
CA GLU A 107 -11.02 8.75 7.33
C GLU A 107 -11.30 9.97 6.45
N LYS A 108 -11.89 9.78 5.27
CA LYS A 108 -12.32 10.88 4.41
C LYS A 108 -13.32 11.81 5.11
N LYS A 109 -14.28 11.27 5.87
CA LYS A 109 -15.21 12.06 6.67
C LYS A 109 -14.50 12.86 7.76
N LYS A 110 -13.55 12.26 8.47
CA LYS A 110 -12.74 12.94 9.49
C LYS A 110 -11.93 14.08 8.87
N LEU A 111 -11.30 13.84 7.71
CA LEU A 111 -10.57 14.85 6.97
C LEU A 111 -11.48 16.02 6.56
N GLN A 112 -12.65 15.72 6.00
CA GLN A 112 -13.63 16.74 5.62
C GLN A 112 -14.11 17.58 6.81
N ALA A 113 -14.38 16.94 7.95
CA ALA A 113 -14.75 17.65 9.17
C ALA A 113 -13.61 18.54 9.70
N SER A 114 -12.37 18.07 9.62
CA SER A 114 -11.17 18.83 9.98
C SER A 114 -10.96 20.03 9.05
N ASP A 115 -11.15 19.85 7.75
CA ASP A 115 -11.06 20.92 6.75
C ASP A 115 -12.13 21.98 6.99
N GLU A 116 -13.38 21.57 7.23
CA GLU A 116 -14.46 22.49 7.55
C GLU A 116 -14.18 23.27 8.84
N GLN A 117 -13.64 22.61 9.87
CA GLN A 117 -13.25 23.28 11.11
C GLN A 117 -12.14 24.31 10.87
N THR A 118 -11.16 23.98 10.04
CA THR A 118 -10.07 24.89 9.67
C THR A 118 -10.62 26.13 8.93
N ILE A 119 -11.52 25.92 7.98
CA ILE A 119 -12.21 26.98 7.24
C ILE A 119 -13.00 27.90 8.18
N LYS A 120 -13.73 27.34 9.16
CA LYS A 120 -14.49 28.12 10.16
C LYS A 120 -13.59 28.95 11.07
N VAL A 121 -12.45 28.40 11.47
CA VAL A 121 -11.45 29.09 12.29
C VAL A 121 -10.87 30.27 11.50
N ARG A 122 -10.41 30.04 10.26
CA ARG A 122 -9.89 31.10 9.39
C ARG A 122 -10.90 32.18 9.08
N ALA A 123 -12.15 31.81 8.81
CA ALA A 123 -13.25 32.77 8.63
C ALA A 123 -13.38 33.73 9.83
N SER A 124 -13.33 33.18 11.04
CA SER A 124 -13.43 33.95 12.28
C SER A 124 -12.24 34.88 12.49
N GLU A 125 -11.02 34.45 12.11
CA GLU A 125 -9.83 35.29 12.19
C GLU A 125 -9.87 36.47 11.21
N LEU A 126 -10.29 36.23 9.97
CA LEU A 126 -10.45 37.30 8.99
C LEU A 126 -11.43 38.36 9.49
N GLU A 127 -12.52 37.96 10.13
CA GLU A 127 -13.45 38.93 10.74
C GLU A 127 -12.81 39.74 11.87
N TRP A 128 -11.90 39.14 12.64
CA TRP A 128 -11.23 39.82 13.76
C TRP A 128 -10.23 40.87 13.30
N LEU A 129 -9.60 40.68 12.14
CA LEU A 129 -8.67 41.67 11.55
C LEU A 129 -9.35 43.01 11.17
N ASN A 130 -10.68 43.10 11.18
CA ASN A 130 -11.46 44.27 10.79
C ASN A 130 -11.84 45.20 11.99
N ASP A 131 -11.03 45.24 13.05
CA ASP A 131 -11.06 46.23 14.16
C ASP A 131 -12.36 46.38 14.98
N SER A 132 -12.55 45.48 15.95
CA SER A 132 -13.34 45.79 17.17
C SER A 132 -12.99 44.93 18.40
N TYR A 133 -11.93 44.12 18.34
CA TYR A 133 -11.55 43.23 19.44
C TYR A 133 -10.13 43.50 19.90
N ASP A 134 -9.89 43.45 21.22
CA ASP A 134 -8.57 43.57 21.83
C ASP A 134 -7.67 42.44 21.33
N HIS A 135 -6.88 42.76 20.30
CA HIS A 135 -6.03 41.86 19.52
C HIS A 135 -4.94 41.19 20.38
N THR A 136 -4.57 41.82 21.49
CA THR A 136 -3.38 41.50 22.28
C THR A 136 -3.50 40.17 23.03
N ALA A 137 -4.68 39.88 23.62
CA ALA A 137 -4.85 38.76 24.54
C ALA A 137 -4.95 37.36 23.89
N ARG A 138 -5.14 37.30 22.56
CA ARG A 138 -5.32 36.04 21.81
C ARG A 138 -4.20 35.75 20.81
N LEU A 139 -3.53 36.78 20.29
CA LEU A 139 -2.29 36.65 19.51
C LEU A 139 -1.19 35.94 20.32
N GLU A 140 -1.18 36.12 21.65
CA GLU A 140 -0.26 35.43 22.57
C GLU A 140 -0.62 33.96 22.82
N ARG A 141 -1.86 33.51 22.54
CA ARG A 141 -2.37 32.19 22.94
C ARG A 141 -2.36 31.12 21.85
N ASN A 142 -2.27 31.46 20.56
CA ASN A 142 -2.40 30.50 19.45
C ASN A 142 -1.32 30.66 18.35
N GLU A 143 -0.09 30.24 18.63
CA GLU A 143 1.05 30.32 17.70
C GLU A 143 0.84 29.61 16.34
N ILE A 144 -0.03 28.60 16.28
CA ILE A 144 -0.29 27.78 15.07
C ILE A 144 -1.21 28.51 14.06
N VAL A 145 -1.87 29.59 14.47
CA VAL A 145 -3.10 30.08 13.84
C VAL A 145 -2.91 31.44 13.13
N HIS A 146 -1.73 32.06 13.20
CA HIS A 146 -1.52 33.45 12.74
C HIS A 146 -0.76 33.60 11.42
N ARG A 147 -0.47 32.51 10.71
CA ARG A 147 0.19 32.60 9.41
C ARG A 147 -0.82 32.96 8.33
N ALA A 148 -0.54 33.99 7.54
CA ALA A 148 -1.29 34.27 6.32
C ALA A 148 -1.30 33.02 5.43
N ASP A 149 -2.48 32.61 4.95
CA ASP A 149 -2.63 31.53 3.96
C ASP A 149 -3.74 31.91 2.99
N ILE A 150 -3.32 32.45 1.83
CA ILE A 150 -4.24 32.98 0.85
C ILE A 150 -5.24 31.94 0.33
N GLN A 151 -4.84 30.67 0.24
CA GLN A 151 -5.70 29.62 -0.31
C GLN A 151 -6.78 29.22 0.69
N ILE A 152 -6.40 29.04 1.96
CA ILE A 152 -7.39 28.71 3.00
C ILE A 152 -8.29 29.91 3.29
N ASP A 153 -7.75 31.13 3.23
CA ASP A 153 -8.53 32.35 3.42
C ASP A 153 -9.57 32.55 2.31
N LEU A 154 -9.22 32.27 1.05
CA LEU A 154 -10.19 32.24 -0.04
C LEU A 154 -11.29 31.19 0.19
N LYS A 155 -10.94 29.98 0.66
CA LYS A 155 -11.94 28.95 1.00
C LYS A 155 -12.86 29.41 2.14
N ALA A 156 -12.32 30.09 3.15
CA ALA A 156 -13.07 30.68 4.24
C ALA A 156 -14.08 31.73 3.76
N LEU A 157 -13.66 32.61 2.85
CA LEU A 157 -14.55 33.59 2.24
C LEU A 157 -15.64 32.94 1.39
N LYS A 158 -15.32 31.95 0.53
CA LYS A 158 -16.33 31.18 -0.24
C LYS A 158 -17.34 30.51 0.68
N TYR A 159 -16.87 29.92 1.77
CA TYR A 159 -17.73 29.29 2.77
C TYR A 159 -18.69 30.31 3.40
N LEU A 160 -18.20 31.49 3.80
CA LEU A 160 -19.03 32.54 4.39
C LEU A 160 -19.99 33.17 3.38
N GLU A 161 -19.60 33.33 2.11
CA GLU A 161 -20.45 33.85 1.04
C GLU A 161 -21.75 33.04 0.92
N ILE A 162 -21.64 31.71 1.07
CA ILE A 162 -22.77 30.78 1.00
C ILE A 162 -23.52 30.69 2.34
N THR A 163 -22.80 30.61 3.46
CA THR A 163 -23.39 30.25 4.76
C THR A 163 -23.81 31.44 5.61
N ASN A 164 -23.11 32.57 5.53
CA ASN A 164 -23.36 33.74 6.36
C ASN A 164 -22.90 35.06 5.69
N PRO A 165 -23.76 35.69 4.86
CA PRO A 165 -23.43 36.92 4.14
C PRO A 165 -23.08 38.12 5.02
N ASN A 166 -23.53 38.14 6.29
CA ASN A 166 -23.20 39.22 7.23
C ASN A 166 -21.75 39.13 7.68
N ARG A 167 -21.31 37.93 8.07
CA ARG A 167 -19.91 37.64 8.44
C ARG A 167 -18.97 37.81 7.26
N PHE A 168 -19.42 37.39 6.07
CA PHE A 168 -18.68 37.51 4.83
C PHE A 168 -18.14 38.93 4.58
N LYS A 169 -18.97 39.97 4.73
CA LYS A 169 -18.53 41.36 4.53
C LYS A 169 -17.40 41.79 5.47
N SER A 170 -17.45 41.36 6.74
CA SER A 170 -16.40 41.65 7.71
C SER A 170 -15.12 40.87 7.38
N ALA A 171 -15.24 39.60 7.04
CA ALA A 171 -14.12 38.75 6.64
C ALA A 171 -13.42 39.27 5.37
N CYS A 172 -14.17 39.78 4.39
CA CYS A 172 -13.58 40.38 3.18
C CYS A 172 -12.66 41.57 3.51
N LYS A 173 -13.03 42.41 4.48
CA LYS A 173 -12.18 43.52 4.93
C LYS A 173 -10.91 43.03 5.60
N GLY A 174 -11.01 42.00 6.44
CA GLY A 174 -9.82 41.39 7.04
C GLY A 174 -8.91 40.69 6.02
N PHE A 175 -9.50 40.07 4.99
CA PHE A 175 -8.74 39.52 3.87
C PHE A 175 -7.98 40.60 3.10
N GLU A 176 -8.66 41.71 2.80
CA GLU A 176 -8.04 42.87 2.15
C GLU A 176 -6.95 43.48 3.02
N TYR A 177 -7.15 43.57 4.34
CA TYR A 177 -6.12 44.02 5.27
C TYR A 177 -4.90 43.10 5.27
N LEU A 178 -5.11 41.78 5.38
CA LEU A 178 -4.05 40.78 5.49
C LEU A 178 -3.21 40.69 4.20
N HIS A 179 -3.89 40.55 3.06
CA HIS A 179 -3.23 40.25 1.78
C HIS A 179 -3.07 41.47 0.87
N SER A 180 -3.71 42.61 1.19
CA SER A 180 -3.86 43.76 0.28
C SER A 180 -4.40 43.38 -1.09
N LEU A 181 -5.39 42.49 -1.05
CA LEU A 181 -6.09 41.95 -2.20
C LEU A 181 -7.59 42.09 -1.99
N SER A 182 -8.28 42.66 -2.98
CA SER A 182 -9.74 42.70 -2.98
C SER A 182 -10.34 41.35 -3.37
N TRP A 183 -11.43 40.97 -2.69
CA TRP A 183 -12.26 39.81 -3.06
C TRP A 183 -12.82 39.89 -4.50
N GLU A 184 -12.98 41.09 -5.04
CA GLU A 184 -13.43 41.29 -6.41
C GLU A 184 -12.46 40.65 -7.43
N ASN A 185 -11.17 40.58 -7.08
CA ASN A 185 -10.12 39.97 -7.90
C ASN A 185 -9.96 38.45 -7.67
N ARG A 186 -10.88 37.79 -6.95
CA ARG A 186 -10.75 36.36 -6.57
C ARG A 186 -10.44 35.43 -7.73
N ALA A 187 -10.99 35.67 -8.92
CA ALA A 187 -10.71 34.85 -10.09
C ALA A 187 -9.22 34.85 -10.47
N GLY A 188 -8.55 36.00 -10.36
CA GLY A 188 -7.11 36.10 -10.58
C GLY A 188 -6.30 35.50 -9.43
N ILE A 189 -6.76 35.72 -8.20
CA ILE A 189 -6.07 35.24 -6.99
C ILE A 189 -6.09 33.71 -6.91
N GLU A 190 -7.23 33.07 -7.22
CA GLU A 190 -7.37 31.61 -7.25
C GLU A 190 -6.44 30.94 -8.26
N ASN A 191 -6.03 31.67 -9.29
CA ASN A 191 -5.14 31.21 -10.35
C ASN A 191 -3.69 31.68 -10.15
N PHE A 192 -3.32 32.16 -8.96
CA PHE A 192 -1.94 32.50 -8.67
C PHE A 192 -1.02 31.28 -8.82
N PRO A 193 0.10 31.42 -9.55
CA PRO A 193 1.19 30.45 -9.46
C PRO A 193 1.62 30.30 -8.01
N GLN A 194 2.02 29.08 -7.62
CA GLN A 194 2.41 28.75 -6.25
C GLN A 194 3.44 29.74 -5.67
N ASP A 195 4.42 30.16 -6.49
CA ASP A 195 5.42 31.15 -6.07
C ASP A 195 4.79 32.50 -5.69
N VAL A 196 3.81 32.99 -6.46
CA VAL A 196 3.11 34.26 -6.17
C VAL A 196 2.22 34.13 -4.94
N ALA A 197 1.55 32.98 -4.77
CA ALA A 197 0.77 32.69 -3.57
C ALA A 197 1.67 32.72 -2.31
N GLU A 198 2.88 32.17 -2.39
CA GLU A 198 3.86 32.25 -1.30
C GLU A 198 4.33 33.68 -1.03
N ILE A 199 4.50 34.51 -2.08
CA ILE A 199 4.83 35.93 -1.91
C ILE A 199 3.71 36.68 -1.18
N ALA A 200 2.44 36.42 -1.53
CA ALA A 200 1.30 37.01 -0.82
C ALA A 200 1.26 36.57 0.66
N VAL A 201 1.60 35.32 0.94
CA VAL A 201 1.75 34.80 2.31
C VAL A 201 2.90 35.50 3.06
N ILE A 202 4.07 35.66 2.44
CA ILE A 202 5.20 36.38 3.06
C ILE A 202 4.77 37.81 3.40
N ARG A 203 4.14 38.50 2.45
CA ARG A 203 3.62 39.85 2.62
C ARG A 203 2.68 39.96 3.81
N GLY A 204 1.65 39.11 3.88
CA GLY A 204 0.69 39.12 4.99
C GLY A 204 1.36 38.85 6.34
N ASN A 205 2.29 37.89 6.40
CA ASN A 205 3.03 37.59 7.63
C ASN A 205 3.89 38.76 8.10
N MET A 206 4.59 39.44 7.18
CA MET A 206 5.45 40.58 7.53
C MET A 206 4.66 41.77 8.06
N THR A 207 3.45 42.00 7.54
CA THR A 207 2.59 43.10 7.99
C THR A 207 1.90 42.81 9.33
N THR A 208 1.57 41.55 9.60
CA THR A 208 0.64 41.22 10.70
C THR A 208 1.29 40.58 11.93
N LEU A 209 2.34 39.77 11.77
CA LEU A 209 2.96 39.08 12.91
C LEU A 209 3.72 40.05 13.80
N THR A 210 3.50 39.95 15.12
CA THR A 210 4.08 40.84 16.14
C THR A 210 5.60 40.93 16.06
N ARG A 211 6.29 39.84 15.71
CA ARG A 211 7.76 39.80 15.59
C ARG A 211 8.33 40.81 14.59
N TRP A 212 7.55 41.22 13.60
CA TRP A 212 7.97 42.18 12.58
C TRP A 212 7.60 43.63 12.94
N LYS A 213 6.86 43.85 14.03
CA LYS A 213 6.43 45.19 14.49
C LYS A 213 7.47 45.87 15.39
N THR A 214 8.72 45.44 15.36
CA THR A 214 9.82 46.06 16.10
C THR A 214 10.38 47.26 15.33
N PRO A 215 10.74 48.38 15.98
CA PRO A 215 11.29 49.56 15.31
C PRO A 215 12.49 49.26 14.38
N ASP A 216 13.37 48.34 14.79
CA ASP A 216 14.58 47.98 14.03
C ASP A 216 14.27 47.19 12.74
N ALA A 217 13.09 46.56 12.66
CA ALA A 217 12.67 45.78 11.50
C ALA A 217 11.88 46.61 10.47
N ASP A 218 11.37 47.79 10.86
CA ASP A 218 10.37 48.55 10.08
C ASP A 218 10.82 48.87 8.64
N SER A 219 12.07 49.32 8.48
CA SER A 219 12.63 49.62 7.16
C SER A 219 12.78 48.37 6.28
N THR A 220 13.18 47.24 6.88
CA THR A 220 13.33 45.95 6.18
C THR A 220 11.98 45.38 5.80
N VAL A 221 11.01 45.45 6.71
CA VAL A 221 9.61 45.04 6.50
C VAL A 221 9.01 45.84 5.36
N THR A 222 9.11 47.16 5.39
CA THR A 222 8.60 48.06 4.35
C THR A 222 9.20 47.73 2.98
N ALA A 223 10.52 47.51 2.91
CA ALA A 223 11.19 47.17 1.65
C ALA A 223 10.69 45.83 1.07
N ILE A 224 10.57 44.79 1.90
CA ILE A 224 10.14 43.47 1.44
C ILE A 224 8.66 43.48 1.06
N VAL A 225 7.80 44.12 1.86
CA VAL A 225 6.37 44.28 1.55
C VAL A 225 6.18 44.99 0.21
N SER A 226 6.95 46.04 -0.07
CA SER A 226 6.89 46.75 -1.35
C SER A 226 7.25 45.87 -2.55
N LEU A 227 8.27 45.00 -2.40
CA LEU A 227 8.61 44.02 -3.42
C LEU A 227 7.49 43.00 -3.64
N CYS A 228 6.89 42.50 -2.55
CA CYS A 228 5.75 41.59 -2.63
C CYS A 228 4.56 42.23 -3.37
N ASP A 229 4.18 43.44 -2.97
CA ASP A 229 3.04 44.17 -3.56
C ASP A 229 3.28 44.40 -5.07
N THR A 230 4.52 44.66 -5.48
CA THR A 230 4.91 44.79 -6.89
C THR A 230 4.68 43.50 -7.69
N ILE A 231 5.10 42.35 -7.14
CA ILE A 231 4.93 41.05 -7.80
C ILE A 231 3.46 40.68 -7.92
N VAL A 232 2.70 40.85 -6.84
CA VAL A 232 1.27 40.56 -6.79
C VAL A 232 0.51 41.43 -7.80
N LYS A 233 0.84 42.73 -7.85
CA LYS A 233 0.25 43.66 -8.83
C LYS A 233 0.53 43.23 -10.28
N LYS A 234 1.79 42.94 -10.63
CA LYS A 234 2.16 42.46 -11.97
C LYS A 234 1.39 41.20 -12.35
N GLN A 235 1.20 40.26 -11.41
CA GLN A 235 0.47 39.02 -11.65
C GLN A 235 -1.03 39.27 -11.91
N LEU A 236 -1.67 40.15 -11.12
CA LEU A 236 -3.07 40.51 -11.35
C LEU A 236 -3.27 41.25 -12.66
N GLU A 237 -2.39 42.18 -13.00
CA GLU A 237 -2.42 42.88 -14.29
C GLU A 237 -2.29 41.90 -15.45
N SER A 238 -1.37 40.93 -15.36
CA SER A 238 -1.23 39.87 -16.37
C SER A 238 -2.47 38.99 -16.49
N HIS A 239 -3.22 38.77 -15.40
CA HIS A 239 -4.46 37.99 -15.43
C HIS A 239 -5.62 38.79 -16.05
N ASN A 240 -5.69 40.10 -15.80
CA ASN A 240 -6.77 40.98 -16.26
C ASN A 240 -6.59 41.46 -17.72
N GLY A 241 -5.82 40.73 -18.54
CA GLY A 241 -5.57 41.06 -19.94
C GLY A 241 -4.51 42.12 -20.18
N GLY A 242 -3.74 42.49 -19.15
CA GLY A 242 -2.55 43.34 -19.28
C GLY A 242 -1.34 42.62 -19.85
N ASN A 243 -0.17 43.23 -19.73
CA ASN A 243 1.08 42.64 -20.21
C ASN A 243 1.36 41.31 -19.51
N ALA A 244 1.71 40.28 -20.28
CA ALA A 244 2.02 38.97 -19.73
C ALA A 244 3.23 39.05 -18.78
N TYR A 245 3.02 38.64 -17.52
CA TYR A 245 4.11 38.51 -16.56
C TYR A 245 4.87 37.21 -16.88
N MET A 246 5.96 37.34 -17.64
CA MET A 246 6.73 36.18 -18.10
C MET A 246 7.21 35.33 -16.92
N TYR A 247 6.97 34.02 -16.99
CA TYR A 247 7.27 33.07 -15.91
C TYR A 247 8.71 33.17 -15.38
N ALA A 248 9.70 33.35 -16.28
CA ALA A 248 11.10 33.48 -15.88
C ALA A 248 11.36 34.74 -15.03
N ALA A 249 10.76 35.88 -15.41
CA ALA A 249 10.87 37.13 -14.67
C ALA A 249 10.13 37.05 -13.33
N MET A 250 8.92 36.47 -13.34
CA MET A 250 8.14 36.21 -12.12
C MET A 250 8.93 35.36 -11.12
N LYS A 251 9.55 34.28 -11.59
CA LYS A 251 10.33 33.39 -10.73
C LYS A 251 11.56 34.08 -10.14
N ALA A 252 12.26 34.89 -10.94
CA ALA A 252 13.39 35.69 -10.47
C ALA A 252 12.97 36.70 -9.39
N ASP A 253 11.88 37.44 -9.63
CA ASP A 253 11.35 38.41 -8.67
C ASP A 253 10.90 37.71 -7.36
N CYS A 254 10.20 36.57 -7.46
CA CYS A 254 9.78 35.79 -6.29
C CYS A 254 10.98 35.27 -5.48
N ASN A 255 12.01 34.75 -6.15
CA ASN A 255 13.22 34.27 -5.48
C ASN A 255 13.94 35.41 -4.76
N ASN A 256 14.02 36.59 -5.37
CA ASN A 256 14.62 37.77 -4.74
C ASN A 256 13.91 38.11 -3.41
N VAL A 257 12.57 38.13 -3.41
CA VAL A 257 11.79 38.34 -2.17
C VAL A 257 12.07 37.24 -1.15
N LYS A 258 12.07 35.96 -1.55
CA LYS A 258 12.35 34.84 -0.64
C LYS A 258 13.73 34.96 -0.01
N GLU A 259 14.76 35.38 -0.76
CA GLU A 259 16.10 35.60 -0.23
C GLU A 259 16.15 36.75 0.78
N HIS A 260 15.51 37.89 0.48
CA HIS A 260 15.42 39.01 1.41
C HIS A 260 14.67 38.63 2.69
N TYR A 261 13.55 37.91 2.55
CA TYR A 261 12.78 37.41 3.68
C TYR A 261 13.59 36.44 4.55
N GLN A 262 14.33 35.50 3.95
CA GLN A 262 15.19 34.58 4.68
C GLN A 262 16.32 35.31 5.43
N LYS A 263 16.92 36.34 4.82
CA LYS A 263 17.92 37.17 5.49
C LYS A 263 17.32 37.90 6.68
N ALA A 264 16.14 38.51 6.52
CA ALA A 264 15.43 39.18 7.61
C ALA A 264 15.09 38.19 8.74
N CYS A 265 14.61 36.99 8.41
CA CYS A 265 14.32 35.94 9.40
C CYS A 265 15.56 35.58 10.23
N LYS A 266 16.77 35.58 9.67
CA LYS A 266 18.00 35.29 10.44
C LYS A 266 18.43 36.41 11.39
N VAL A 267 17.98 37.64 11.13
CA VAL A 267 18.34 38.81 11.94
C VAL A 267 17.33 39.02 13.06
N PHE A 268 16.05 38.74 12.78
CA PHE A 268 14.93 39.07 13.66
C PHE A 268 14.20 37.85 14.26
N CYS A 269 14.60 36.61 13.92
CA CYS A 269 14.09 35.36 14.52
C CYS A 269 15.24 34.54 15.11
#